data_AF-A0A954A200-F1
#
_entry.id   AF-A0A954A200-F1
#
_cell.length_a   1.000
_cell.length_b   1.000
_cell.length_c   1.000
_cell.angle_alpha   90.00
_cell.angle_beta   90.00
_cell.angle_gamma   90.00
#
_symmetry.space_group_name_H-M   'P 1'
#
loop_
_entity.id
_entity.type
_entity.pdbx_description
1 polymer ?
#
loop_
_entity_poly.entity_id
_entity_poly.type
_entity_poly.pdbx_seq_one_letter_code
_entity_poly.pdbx_strand_id
1 'polypeptide(L)'
;MTERLDWAEPFRNVHILQTLTPPEADRLLARVERIELAEGEVLFREGDPRARLLLITKGRVELTRTDAYGQVRPVVTLVRGDLLGEG
;
A
#
# COMPACT_ATOMS: atom_id res chain seq x y z
N MET A 1 4.92 -0.45 -26.26
CA MET A 1 5.09 -1.43 -25.16
C MET A 1 6.06 -0.84 -24.14
N THR A 2 5.66 0.24 -23.46
CA THR A 2 6.56 1.03 -22.59
C THR A 2 5.76 1.65 -21.46
N GLU A 3 5.42 0.87 -20.44
CA GLU A 3 4.76 1.37 -19.20
C GLU A 3 5.38 0.76 -17.93
N ARG A 4 6.54 0.10 -18.06
CA ARG A 4 7.13 -0.66 -16.96
C ARG A 4 8.13 0.13 -16.10
N LEU A 5 8.42 1.40 -16.42
CA LEU A 5 9.56 2.15 -15.87
C LEU A 5 9.17 3.28 -14.89
N ASP A 6 8.00 3.90 -14.99
CA ASP A 6 7.69 5.11 -14.20
C ASP A 6 7.22 4.86 -12.75
N TRP A 7 6.86 3.62 -12.40
CA TRP A 7 6.24 3.31 -11.11
C TRP A 7 7.24 2.87 -10.02
N ALA A 8 8.49 2.54 -10.39
CA ALA A 8 9.51 2.11 -9.44
C ALA A 8 10.11 3.29 -8.63
N GLU A 9 10.06 4.49 -9.18
CA GLU A 9 10.63 5.70 -8.57
C GLU A 9 9.96 6.10 -7.24
N PRO A 10 8.62 6.05 -7.10
CA PRO A 10 7.95 6.16 -5.81
C PRO A 10 8.46 5.15 -4.77
N PHE A 11 8.68 3.89 -5.15
CA PHE A 11 9.16 2.85 -4.25
C PHE A 11 10.59 3.10 -3.78
N ARG A 12 11.47 3.61 -4.64
CA ARG A 12 12.85 3.98 -4.25
C ARG A 12 12.90 5.11 -3.22
N ASN A 13 11.85 5.93 -3.13
CA ASN A 13 11.76 7.04 -2.18
C ASN A 13 11.07 6.68 -0.86
N VAL A 14 10.57 5.45 -0.71
CA VAL A 14 9.99 4.98 0.56
C VAL A 14 11.12 4.75 1.56
N HIS A 15 11.04 5.40 2.72
CA HIS A 15 12.11 5.40 3.71
C HIS A 15 12.62 4.00 4.10
N ILE A 16 11.72 3.03 4.29
CA ILE A 16 12.10 1.67 4.66
C ILE A 16 12.86 0.90 3.57
N LEU A 17 12.75 1.35 2.30
CA LEU A 17 13.41 0.75 1.15
C LEU A 17 14.74 1.43 0.80
N GLN A 18 15.06 2.57 1.43
CA GLN A 18 16.32 3.30 1.20
C GLN A 18 17.55 2.57 1.76
N THR A 19 17.35 1.57 2.62
CA THR A 19 18.42 0.74 3.20
C THR A 19 18.83 -0.42 2.29
N LEU A 20 18.06 -0.68 1.22
CA LEU A 20 18.33 -1.77 0.28
C LEU A 20 19.43 -1.39 -0.71
N THR A 21 20.32 -2.34 -0.99
CA THR A 21 21.26 -2.22 -2.12
C THR A 21 20.50 -2.24 -3.45
N PRO A 22 21.06 -1.70 -4.54
CA PRO A 22 20.39 -1.71 -5.85
C PRO A 22 19.90 -3.11 -6.30
N PRO A 23 20.69 -4.20 -6.15
CA PRO A 23 20.22 -5.54 -6.49
C PRO A 23 19.09 -6.07 -5.60
N GLU A 24 19.04 -5.68 -4.32
CA GLU A 24 17.96 -6.06 -3.41
C GLU A 24 16.66 -5.32 -3.75
N ALA A 25 16.78 -4.03 -4.04
CA ALA A 25 15.66 -3.22 -4.54
C ALA A 25 15.09 -3.80 -5.84
N ASP A 26 15.94 -4.19 -6.79
CA ASP A 26 15.47 -4.77 -8.06
C ASP A 26 14.76 -6.12 -7.85
N ARG A 27 15.23 -6.97 -6.92
CA ARG A 27 14.56 -8.23 -6.56
C ARG A 27 13.21 -8.00 -5.89
N LEU A 28 13.09 -6.97 -5.06
CA LEU A 28 11.82 -6.60 -4.42
C LEU A 28 10.84 -6.07 -5.47
N LEU A 29 11.29 -5.11 -6.28
CA LEU A 29 10.49 -4.50 -7.36
C LEU A 29 9.97 -5.55 -8.35
N ALA A 30 10.74 -6.60 -8.64
CA ALA A 30 10.30 -7.70 -9.49
C ALA A 30 9.07 -8.48 -8.94
N ARG A 31 8.73 -8.32 -7.66
CA ARG A 31 7.61 -8.99 -6.97
C ARG A 31 6.47 -8.02 -6.64
N VAL A 32 6.60 -6.74 -6.98
CA VAL A 32 5.55 -5.75 -6.74
C VAL A 32 4.46 -5.90 -7.78
N GLU A 33 3.21 -5.90 -7.30
CA GLU A 33 2.02 -5.91 -8.13
C GLU A 33 1.28 -4.58 -7.98
N ARG A 34 0.81 -4.03 -9.11
CA ARG A 34 -0.06 -2.85 -9.09
C ARG A 34 -1.48 -3.29 -8.79
N ILE A 35 -2.11 -2.61 -7.84
CA ILE A 35 -3.53 -2.75 -7.53
C ILE A 35 -4.20 -1.41 -7.82
N GLU A 36 -5.28 -1.43 -8.58
CA GLU A 36 -6.14 -0.28 -8.81
C GLU A 36 -7.51 -0.57 -8.21
N LEU A 37 -8.07 0.43 -7.54
CA LEU A 37 -9.36 0.35 -6.88
C LEU A 37 -10.19 1.57 -7.27
N ALA A 38 -11.48 1.36 -7.48
CA ALA A 38 -12.47 2.41 -7.59
C ALA A 38 -12.88 2.92 -6.19
N GLU A 39 -13.53 4.07 -6.15
CA GLU A 39 -14.09 4.62 -4.91
C GLU A 39 -15.08 3.64 -4.28
N GLY A 40 -14.93 3.40 -2.97
CA GLY A 40 -15.76 2.48 -2.21
C GLY A 40 -15.34 1.00 -2.28
N GLU A 41 -14.37 0.64 -3.11
CA GLU A 41 -13.83 -0.72 -3.10
C GLU A 41 -12.96 -0.99 -1.87
N VAL A 42 -13.09 -2.20 -1.33
CA VAL A 42 -12.41 -2.62 -0.10
C VAL A 42 -11.11 -3.32 -0.45
N LEU A 43 -9.98 -2.75 -0.01
CA LEU A 43 -8.65 -3.33 -0.22
C LEU A 43 -8.42 -4.60 0.62
N PHE A 44 -8.85 -4.58 1.88
CA PHE A 44 -8.86 -5.72 2.81
C PHE A 44 -9.85 -5.46 3.96
N ARG A 45 -10.21 -6.52 4.67
CA ARG A 45 -11.02 -6.49 5.90
C ARG A 45 -10.19 -6.90 7.11
N GLU A 46 -10.67 -6.49 8.28
CA GLU A 46 -10.11 -6.98 9.54
C GLU A 46 -10.20 -8.51 9.61
N GLY A 47 -9.08 -9.16 9.93
CA GLY A 47 -8.97 -10.62 9.96
C GLY A 47 -8.50 -11.24 8.64
N ASP A 48 -8.39 -10.47 7.55
CA ASP A 48 -7.79 -10.99 6.31
C ASP A 48 -6.32 -11.38 6.56
N PRO A 49 -5.81 -12.44 5.89
CA PRO A 49 -4.42 -12.86 6.03
C PRO A 49 -3.46 -11.70 5.71
N ARG A 50 -2.64 -11.31 6.68
CA ARG A 50 -1.63 -10.26 6.51
C ARG A 50 -0.45 -10.84 5.72
N ALA A 51 -0.45 -10.64 4.41
CA ALA A 51 0.62 -11.15 3.53
C ALA A 51 1.22 -10.09 2.60
N ARG A 52 0.80 -8.82 2.70
CA ARG A 52 1.11 -7.78 1.73
C ARG A 52 1.48 -6.47 2.44
N LEU A 53 2.60 -5.89 2.06
CA LEU A 53 2.93 -4.49 2.31
C LEU A 53 2.42 -3.68 1.12
N LEU A 54 1.67 -2.61 1.39
CA LEU A 54 1.02 -1.79 0.35
C LEU A 54 1.53 -0.35 0.44
N LEU A 55 1.93 0.20 -0.70
CA LEU A 55 2.31 1.60 -0.84
C LEU A 55 1.22 2.35 -1.62
N ILE A 56 0.69 3.43 -1.05
CA ILE A 56 -0.25 4.28 -1.77
C ILE A 56 0.52 5.15 -2.77
N THR A 57 0.35 4.88 -4.07
CA THR A 57 1.01 5.67 -5.12
C THR A 57 0.17 6.86 -5.60
N LYS A 58 -1.16 6.77 -5.46
CA LYS A 58 -2.14 7.79 -5.88
C LYS A 58 -3.46 7.57 -5.15
N GLY A 59 -4.19 8.66 -4.86
CA GLY A 59 -5.50 8.59 -4.22
C GLY A 59 -5.41 8.58 -2.70
N ARG A 60 -6.49 8.12 -2.07
CA ARG A 60 -6.70 8.11 -0.62
C ARG A 60 -7.38 6.81 -0.21
N VAL A 61 -6.90 6.18 0.85
CA VAL A 61 -7.50 4.99 1.46
C VAL A 61 -7.88 5.32 2.89
N GLU A 62 -9.08 4.94 3.30
CA GLU A 62 -9.56 5.14 4.67
C GLU A 62 -9.55 3.80 5.40
N LEU A 63 -8.76 3.72 6.48
CA LEU A 63 -8.82 2.60 7.39
C LEU A 63 -9.94 2.87 8.38
N THR A 64 -10.92 1.98 8.40
CA THR A 64 -12.05 2.06 9.32
C THR A 64 -12.07 0.87 10.26
N ARG A 65 -12.68 1.04 11.43
CA ARG A 65 -12.98 -0.06 12.36
C ARG A 65 -14.44 -0.01 12.77
N THR A 66 -15.05 -1.17 12.89
CA THR A 66 -16.39 -1.32 13.45
C THR A 66 -16.30 -1.31 14.98
N ASP A 67 -17.07 -0.45 15.65
CA ASP A 67 -17.11 -0.41 17.11
C ASP A 67 -18.02 -1.50 17.70
N ALA A 68 -18.09 -1.56 19.04
CA ALA A 68 -18.91 -2.53 19.76
C ALA A 68 -20.43 -2.41 19.49
N TYR A 69 -20.87 -1.30 18.89
CA TYR A 69 -22.26 -1.03 18.53
C TYR A 69 -22.52 -1.24 17.02
N GLY A 70 -21.55 -1.78 16.29
CA GLY A 70 -21.66 -2.03 14.85
C GLY A 70 -21.45 -0.80 13.96
N GLN A 71 -21.01 0.33 14.52
CA GLN A 71 -20.79 1.56 13.73
C GLN A 71 -19.38 1.57 13.13
N VAL A 72 -19.30 1.84 11.82
CA VAL A 72 -18.03 2.01 11.11
C VAL A 72 -17.47 3.39 11.44
N ARG A 73 -16.25 3.43 11.98
CA ARG A 73 -15.57 4.69 12.32
C ARG A 73 -14.21 4.77 11.61
N PRO A 74 -13.83 5.94 11.06
CA PRO A 74 -12.49 6.15 10.54
C PRO A 74 -11.47 6.06 11.67
N VAL A 75 -10.36 5.37 11.40
CA VAL A 75 -9.18 5.28 12.27
C VAL A 75 -8.08 6.17 11.75
N VAL A 76 -7.74 6.01 10.46
CA VAL A 76 -6.71 6.81 9.79
C VAL A 76 -7.03 6.93 8.30
N THR A 77 -6.68 8.09 7.73
CA THR A 77 -6.70 8.30 6.29
C THR A 77 -5.26 8.25 5.79
N LEU A 78 -5.03 7.42 4.79
CA LEU A 78 -3.72 7.20 4.18
C LEU A 78 -3.72 7.76 2.76
N VAL A 79 -2.64 8.44 2.40
CA VAL A 79 -2.46 9.18 1.16
C VAL A 79 -1.17 8.76 0.46
N ARG A 80 -0.89 9.38 -0.68
CA ARG A 80 0.33 9.09 -1.46
C ARG A 80 1.59 9.11 -0.59
N GLY A 81 2.34 8.02 -0.63
CA GLY A 81 3.59 7.83 0.12
C GLY A 81 3.41 7.02 1.41
N ASP A 82 2.18 6.87 1.91
CA ASP A 82 1.92 6.09 3.12
C ASP A 82 2.00 4.58 2.85
N LEU A 83 2.46 3.85 3.86
CA LEU A 83 2.55 2.39 3.88
C LEU A 83 1.44 1.77 4.74
N LEU A 84 0.91 0.64 4.31
CA LEU A 84 -0.01 -0.21 5.07
C LEU A 84 0.56 -1.61 5.23
N GLY A 85 0.30 -2.22 6.39
CA GLY A 85 0.68 -3.60 6.68
C GLY A 85 1.93 -3.77 7.56
N GLU A 86 2.45 -2.70 8.17
CA GLU A 86 3.65 -2.71 9.02
C GLU A 86 3.41 -3.14 10.49
N GLY A 87 2.31 -3.84 10.78
CA GLY A 87 1.99 -4.25 12.16
C GLY A 87 1.10 -5.46 12.27
#